data_AF-A0A1Y1JRT9-F1
#
_entry.id   AF-A0A1Y1JRT9-F1
#
_cell.length_a   1.000
_cell.length_b   1.000
_cell.length_c   1.000
_cell.angle_alpha   90.00
_cell.angle_beta   90.00
_cell.angle_gamma   90.00
#
_symmetry.space_group_name_H-M   'P 1'
#
loop_
_entity.id
_entity.type
_entity.pdbx_description
1 polymer ?
#
loop_
_entity_poly.entity_id
_entity_poly.type
_entity_poly.pdbx_seq_one_letter_code
_entity_poly.pdbx_strand_id
1 'polypeptide(L)'
;MMGDSILDDDDDFDINGIFPTCTDGFDWDIHSRRSQLADDFTNLCSNFYNKEMPGNLSTPFSQVCRVLGLYLNHIEGNVEDTKKKDWCILFYYKLKKDIINKYPLKECNNSKEYYRKMTEVNNAKYGTRISSICMEYFVNIDQDTSKLLEYLFEIYNCINVFKTYQKRTTENMHKFKRYIQKLEEHHYKNKIQLKSELEKIINKCEFYIKEWNSDTHFAKHASDLLTFDNWIETRKRKLEELGKITLMNSGTYNLTNTEMQHTKVIGSPALMSYATDDVTNTGISIGTHTPYFIFLKPRVKKLRKKLIKNNKNNREIMYSFDVENKNSVDDRYKIAYS
;
A
#
# COMPACT_ATOMS: atom_id res chain seq x y z
N MET A 1 22.13 7.91 40.89
CA MET A 1 22.73 7.43 39.63
C MET A 1 21.71 6.51 38.97
N MET A 2 20.86 7.06 38.10
CA MET A 2 19.99 6.27 37.23
C MET A 2 20.88 5.76 36.10
N GLY A 3 21.01 4.45 35.98
CA GLY A 3 21.70 3.84 34.85
C GLY A 3 20.86 4.05 33.61
N ASP A 4 21.42 4.74 32.62
CA ASP A 4 20.88 4.78 31.27
C ASP A 4 20.88 3.33 30.75
N SER A 5 19.71 2.71 30.74
CA SER A 5 19.51 1.46 30.04
C SER A 5 19.73 1.76 28.56
N ILE A 6 20.84 1.26 28.02
CA ILE A 6 21.06 1.12 26.58
C ILE A 6 19.83 0.36 26.06
N LEU A 7 18.93 1.08 25.40
CA LEU A 7 17.83 0.47 24.67
C LEU A 7 18.48 -0.30 23.53
N ASP A 8 18.36 -1.62 23.56
CA ASP A 8 18.82 -2.47 22.46
C ASP A 8 18.17 -1.96 21.16
N ASP A 9 19.01 -1.48 20.24
CA ASP A 9 18.65 -0.75 19.01
C ASP A 9 17.91 -1.60 17.95
N ASP A 10 17.33 -2.74 18.32
CA ASP A 10 16.73 -3.68 17.35
C ASP A 10 15.50 -4.44 17.91
N ASP A 11 14.68 -3.77 18.74
CA ASP A 11 13.32 -4.25 19.01
C ASP A 11 12.49 -4.12 17.73
N ASP A 12 12.60 -5.16 16.90
CA ASP A 12 11.95 -5.26 15.60
C ASP A 12 10.43 -5.16 15.76
N PHE A 13 9.86 -4.05 15.26
CA PHE A 13 8.43 -3.80 15.35
C PHE A 13 7.64 -4.88 14.60
N ASP A 14 6.86 -5.67 15.34
CA ASP A 14 6.09 -6.79 14.78
C ASP A 14 4.79 -6.29 14.10
N ILE A 15 4.71 -6.45 12.78
CA ILE A 15 3.49 -6.15 12.01
C ILE A 15 2.55 -7.35 11.86
N ASN A 16 2.97 -8.55 12.26
CA ASN A 16 2.17 -9.75 12.10
C ASN A 16 0.89 -9.66 12.93
N GLY A 17 -0.22 -10.18 12.39
CA GLY A 17 -1.50 -10.17 13.09
C GLY A 17 -2.25 -8.85 13.03
N ILE A 18 -1.59 -7.73 12.70
CA ILE A 18 -2.26 -6.43 12.56
C ILE A 18 -3.18 -6.43 11.34
N PHE A 19 -2.69 -6.82 10.17
CA PHE A 19 -3.46 -6.80 8.93
C PHE A 19 -3.71 -8.22 8.36
N PRO A 20 -4.87 -8.45 7.72
CA PRO A 20 -6.04 -7.56 7.64
C PRO A 20 -6.86 -7.52 8.95
N THR A 21 -6.55 -8.38 9.92
CA THR A 21 -7.39 -8.69 11.09
C THR A 21 -7.92 -7.47 11.82
N CYS A 22 -7.08 -6.48 12.14
CA CYS A 22 -7.46 -5.29 12.92
C CYS A 22 -8.27 -4.28 12.11
N THR A 23 -8.31 -4.42 10.79
CA THR A 23 -9.09 -3.56 9.88
C THR A 23 -10.36 -4.21 9.36
N ASP A 24 -10.41 -5.53 9.34
CA ASP A 24 -11.56 -6.28 8.85
C ASP A 24 -12.74 -6.15 9.82
N GLY A 25 -13.93 -5.91 9.27
CA GLY A 25 -15.17 -5.82 10.05
C GLY A 25 -15.38 -4.50 10.80
N PHE A 26 -14.43 -3.55 10.73
CA PHE A 26 -14.60 -2.21 11.30
C PHE A 26 -14.70 -1.13 10.24
N ASP A 27 -15.72 -0.27 10.35
CA ASP A 27 -15.90 0.87 9.46
C ASP A 27 -15.07 2.08 9.94
N TRP A 28 -14.08 2.46 9.12
CA TRP A 28 -13.19 3.60 9.38
C TRP A 28 -13.70 4.93 8.79
N ASP A 29 -14.84 4.95 8.09
CA ASP A 29 -15.40 6.18 7.52
C ASP A 29 -15.88 7.13 8.61
N ILE A 30 -15.26 8.32 8.68
CA ILE A 30 -15.61 9.39 9.62
C ILE A 30 -16.99 9.99 9.38
N HIS A 31 -17.58 9.80 8.19
CA HIS A 31 -18.88 10.35 7.80
C HIS A 31 -20.01 9.32 7.81
N SER A 32 -19.70 8.05 8.09
CA SER A 32 -20.71 7.01 8.26
C SER A 32 -21.74 7.41 9.32
N ARG A 33 -23.02 7.17 9.02
CA ARG A 33 -24.10 7.31 9.98
C ARG A 33 -24.06 6.10 10.90
N ARG A 34 -23.90 6.33 12.20
CA ARG A 34 -23.68 5.28 13.20
C ARG A 34 -24.78 5.31 14.27
N SER A 35 -24.72 4.35 15.19
CA SER A 35 -25.66 4.18 16.30
C SER A 35 -25.61 5.35 17.30
N GLN A 36 -26.56 5.38 18.24
CA GLN A 36 -26.60 6.33 19.36
C GLN A 36 -25.26 6.47 20.09
N LEU A 37 -24.54 5.35 20.26
CA LEU A 37 -23.21 5.32 20.88
C LEU A 37 -22.21 6.25 20.17
N ALA A 38 -22.34 6.42 18.85
CA ALA A 38 -21.50 7.34 18.09
C ALA A 38 -21.79 8.80 18.40
N ASP A 39 -23.05 9.16 18.65
CA ASP A 39 -23.43 10.51 19.08
C ASP A 39 -22.90 10.79 20.49
N ASP A 40 -22.95 9.79 21.37
CA ASP A 40 -22.40 9.90 22.72
C ASP A 40 -20.88 10.11 22.69
N PHE A 41 -20.14 9.36 21.85
CA PHE A 41 -18.73 9.61 21.61
C PHE A 41 -18.46 10.98 20.96
N THR A 42 -19.33 11.45 20.05
CA THR A 42 -19.20 12.80 19.45
C THR A 42 -19.25 13.88 20.53
N ASN A 43 -20.22 13.77 21.45
CA ASN A 43 -20.38 14.70 22.55
C ASN A 43 -19.19 14.63 23.52
N LEU A 44 -18.74 13.42 23.85
CA LEU A 44 -17.59 13.19 24.73
C LEU A 44 -16.30 13.81 24.15
N CYS A 45 -16.01 13.54 22.87
CA CYS A 45 -14.87 14.09 22.16
C CYS A 45 -14.94 15.62 22.03
N SER A 46 -16.13 16.18 21.79
CA SER A 46 -16.30 17.64 21.70
C SER A 46 -16.04 18.31 23.04
N ASN A 47 -16.47 17.69 24.14
CA ASN A 47 -16.20 18.19 25.48
C ASN A 47 -14.71 18.13 25.82
N PHE A 48 -14.03 17.03 25.48
CA PHE A 48 -12.57 16.93 25.62
C PHE A 48 -11.86 18.05 24.84
N TYR A 49 -12.22 18.23 23.57
CA TYR A 49 -11.63 19.27 22.73
C TYR A 49 -11.86 20.67 23.31
N ASN A 50 -13.08 21.01 23.71
CA ASN A 50 -13.39 22.33 24.26
C ASN A 50 -12.67 22.61 25.58
N LYS A 51 -12.39 21.57 26.37
CA LYS A 51 -11.65 21.67 27.63
C LYS A 51 -10.16 21.87 27.40
N GLU A 52 -9.53 21.05 26.56
CA GLU A 52 -8.07 21.02 26.41
C GLU A 52 -7.55 21.93 25.29
N MET A 53 -8.37 22.23 24.28
CA MET A 53 -8.00 22.95 23.05
C MET A 53 -9.15 23.86 22.55
N PRO A 54 -9.53 24.91 23.30
CA PRO A 54 -10.62 25.79 22.86
C PRO A 54 -10.33 26.39 21.47
N GLY A 55 -11.21 26.15 20.49
CA GLY A 55 -11.02 26.59 19.10
C GLY A 55 -12.12 26.11 18.14
N ASN A 56 -11.97 26.42 16.84
CA ASN A 56 -12.97 26.12 15.80
C ASN A 56 -12.84 24.71 15.17
N LEU A 57 -11.89 23.88 15.63
CA LEU A 57 -11.67 22.53 15.08
C LEU A 57 -12.37 21.42 15.88
N SER A 58 -13.31 21.78 16.75
CA SER A 58 -14.07 20.82 17.57
C SER A 58 -14.80 19.79 16.71
N THR A 59 -15.51 20.23 15.66
CA THR A 59 -16.25 19.31 14.76
C THR A 59 -15.34 18.29 14.06
N PRO A 60 -14.29 18.68 13.31
CA PRO A 60 -13.43 17.69 12.64
C PRO A 60 -12.65 16.82 13.63
N PHE A 61 -12.23 17.35 14.79
CA PHE A 61 -11.63 16.55 15.85
C PHE A 61 -12.61 15.47 16.35
N SER A 62 -13.83 15.87 16.69
CA SER A 62 -14.84 14.98 17.27
C SER A 62 -15.26 13.87 16.31
N GLN A 63 -15.28 14.13 15.01
CA GLN A 63 -15.55 13.09 14.01
C GLN A 63 -14.49 11.98 14.02
N VAL A 64 -13.20 12.34 14.05
CA VAL A 64 -12.10 11.37 14.09
C VAL A 64 -12.05 10.68 15.45
N CYS A 65 -12.10 11.45 16.54
CA CYS A 65 -12.08 10.94 17.91
C CYS A 65 -13.22 9.94 18.16
N ARG A 66 -14.41 10.21 17.61
CA ARG A 66 -15.55 9.28 17.64
C ARG A 66 -15.24 7.94 16.98
N VAL A 67 -14.62 7.94 15.80
CA VAL A 67 -14.23 6.68 15.13
C VAL A 67 -13.27 5.88 15.99
N LEU A 68 -12.30 6.54 16.62
CA LEU A 68 -11.36 5.87 17.53
C LEU A 68 -12.02 5.37 18.82
N GLY A 69 -12.94 6.14 19.40
CA GLY A 69 -13.70 5.71 20.58
C GLY A 69 -14.55 4.46 20.29
N LEU A 70 -15.20 4.42 19.13
CA LEU A 70 -15.93 3.24 18.68
C LEU A 70 -15.01 2.04 18.38
N TYR A 71 -13.80 2.30 17.87
CA TYR A 71 -12.80 1.26 17.64
C TYR A 71 -12.35 0.62 18.95
N LEU A 72 -12.06 1.44 19.98
CA LEU A 72 -11.72 0.94 21.31
C LEU A 72 -12.88 0.14 21.93
N ASN A 73 -14.11 0.62 21.79
CA ASN A 73 -15.29 -0.12 22.25
C ASN A 73 -15.45 -1.46 21.52
N HIS A 74 -15.11 -1.52 20.22
CA HIS A 74 -15.11 -2.76 19.46
C HIS A 74 -14.05 -3.74 19.97
N ILE A 75 -12.83 -3.26 20.26
CA ILE A 75 -11.75 -4.08 20.85
C ILE A 75 -12.18 -4.65 22.19
N GLU A 76 -12.74 -3.82 23.07
CA GLU A 76 -13.15 -4.23 24.42
C GLU A 76 -14.23 -5.32 24.38
N GLY A 77 -15.20 -5.21 23.46
CA GLY A 77 -16.34 -6.14 23.40
C GLY A 77 -16.16 -7.38 22.52
N ASN A 78 -15.32 -7.33 21.48
CA ASN A 78 -15.32 -8.36 20.42
C ASN A 78 -13.96 -9.01 20.14
N VAL A 79 -12.87 -8.53 20.73
CA VAL A 79 -11.52 -9.02 20.44
C VAL A 79 -11.02 -9.88 21.60
N GLU A 80 -10.54 -11.09 21.27
CA GLU A 80 -9.88 -11.99 22.21
C GLU A 80 -8.68 -11.32 22.88
N ASP A 81 -8.48 -11.54 24.18
CA ASP A 81 -7.41 -10.91 24.96
C ASP A 81 -6.02 -11.09 24.32
N THR A 82 -5.74 -12.28 23.78
CA THR A 82 -4.46 -12.61 23.12
C THR A 82 -4.19 -11.80 21.86
N LYS A 83 -5.23 -11.20 21.25
CA LYS A 83 -5.13 -10.37 20.04
C LYS A 83 -5.23 -8.87 20.33
N LYS A 84 -5.61 -8.46 21.56
CA LYS A 84 -5.81 -7.04 21.89
C LYS A 84 -4.55 -6.20 21.64
N LYS A 85 -3.36 -6.76 21.87
CA LYS A 85 -2.08 -6.10 21.58
C LYS A 85 -2.02 -5.58 20.15
N ASP A 86 -2.28 -6.43 19.15
CA ASP A 86 -2.17 -6.09 17.72
C ASP A 86 -3.19 -5.00 17.32
N TRP A 87 -4.41 -5.09 17.85
CA TRP A 87 -5.46 -4.09 17.63
C TRP A 87 -5.12 -2.75 18.26
N CYS A 88 -4.54 -2.78 19.46
CA CYS A 88 -4.11 -1.59 20.17
C CYS A 88 -2.93 -0.89 19.48
N ILE A 89 -2.03 -1.63 18.82
CA ILE A 89 -0.99 -1.05 17.97
C ILE A 89 -1.62 -0.24 16.84
N LEU A 90 -2.63 -0.78 16.15
CA LEU A 90 -3.33 -0.05 15.09
C LEU A 90 -4.05 1.19 15.65
N PHE A 91 -4.67 1.08 16.83
CA PHE A 91 -5.27 2.21 17.52
C PHE A 91 -4.25 3.32 17.80
N TYR A 92 -3.08 3.01 18.35
CA TYR A 92 -2.05 4.02 18.64
C TYR A 92 -1.49 4.68 17.38
N TYR A 93 -1.32 3.92 16.29
CA TYR A 93 -0.97 4.50 14.99
C TYR A 93 -2.01 5.51 14.54
N LYS A 94 -3.30 5.14 14.59
CA LYS A 94 -4.41 6.01 14.20
C LYS A 94 -4.55 7.22 15.11
N LEU A 95 -4.40 7.05 16.42
CA LEU A 95 -4.38 8.14 17.38
C LEU A 95 -3.27 9.14 17.04
N LYS A 96 -2.04 8.65 16.79
CA LYS A 96 -0.91 9.52 16.42
C LYS A 96 -1.17 10.27 15.12
N LYS A 97 -1.53 9.54 14.05
CA LYS A 97 -1.72 10.08 12.70
C LYS A 97 -2.90 11.04 12.60
N ASP A 98 -4.06 10.60 13.10
CA ASP A 98 -5.33 11.27 12.82
C ASP A 98 -5.74 12.27 13.90
N ILE A 99 -5.20 12.13 15.13
CA ILE A 99 -5.46 13.07 16.22
C ILE A 99 -4.21 13.89 16.57
N ILE A 100 -3.16 13.26 17.13
CA ILE A 100 -2.05 13.99 17.77
C ILE A 100 -1.32 14.91 16.79
N ASN A 101 -1.03 14.43 15.58
CA ASN A 101 -0.33 15.22 14.57
C ASN A 101 -1.16 16.43 14.06
N LYS A 102 -2.50 16.38 14.17
CA LYS A 102 -3.42 17.42 13.69
C LYS A 102 -3.91 18.35 14.82
N TYR A 103 -3.98 17.83 16.04
CA TYR A 103 -4.52 18.49 17.22
C TYR A 103 -3.57 18.29 18.42
N PRO A 104 -2.34 18.83 18.35
CA PRO A 104 -1.35 18.63 19.39
C PRO A 104 -1.75 19.35 20.69
N LEU A 105 -1.55 18.68 21.82
CA LEU A 105 -1.69 19.27 23.15
C LEU A 105 -0.32 19.77 23.62
N LYS A 106 -0.28 20.99 24.17
CA LYS A 106 0.98 21.61 24.65
C LYS A 106 1.68 20.79 25.74
N GLU A 107 0.91 20.05 26.53
CA GLU A 107 1.40 19.32 27.71
C GLU A 107 1.56 17.81 27.50
N CYS A 108 1.26 17.28 26.30
CA CYS A 108 1.38 15.85 26.03
C CYS A 108 2.62 15.57 25.19
N ASN A 109 3.57 14.87 25.77
CA ASN A 109 4.84 14.57 25.12
C ASN A 109 4.76 13.34 24.22
N ASN A 110 3.77 12.47 24.42
CA ASN A 110 3.61 11.23 23.68
C ASN A 110 2.14 10.76 23.59
N SER A 111 1.91 9.73 22.77
CA SER A 111 0.57 9.18 22.55
C SER A 111 -0.07 8.53 23.78
N LYS A 112 0.73 8.01 24.72
CA LYS A 112 0.23 7.39 25.96
C LYS A 112 -0.42 8.45 26.86
N GLU A 113 0.26 9.56 27.06
CA GLU A 113 -0.24 10.68 27.87
C GLU A 113 -1.48 11.32 27.25
N TYR A 114 -1.47 11.50 25.91
CA TYR A 114 -2.62 12.04 25.19
C TYR A 114 -3.85 11.13 25.37
N TYR A 115 -3.68 9.83 25.15
CA TYR A 115 -4.74 8.86 25.36
C TYR A 115 -5.22 8.85 26.83
N ARG A 116 -4.30 8.99 27.80
CA ARG A 116 -4.66 9.01 29.23
C ARG A 116 -5.60 10.16 29.54
N LYS A 117 -5.26 11.37 29.09
CA LYS A 117 -6.15 12.54 29.21
C LYS A 117 -7.51 12.30 28.54
N MET A 118 -7.53 11.65 27.37
CA MET A 118 -8.80 11.30 26.71
C MET A 118 -9.66 10.34 27.55
N THR A 119 -9.06 9.36 28.22
CA THR A 119 -9.80 8.40 29.07
C THR A 119 -10.30 8.98 30.39
N GLU A 120 -9.67 10.05 30.89
CA GLU A 120 -10.08 10.75 32.12
C GLU A 120 -11.36 11.58 31.92
N VAL A 121 -11.72 11.88 30.67
CA VAL A 121 -12.96 12.59 30.37
C VAL A 121 -14.13 11.66 30.58
N ASN A 122 -14.96 12.02 31.54
CA ASN A 122 -16.25 11.39 31.76
C ASN A 122 -17.37 12.37 31.42
N ASN A 123 -18.35 11.92 30.66
CA ASN A 123 -19.60 12.63 30.50
C ASN A 123 -20.71 11.93 31.28
N ALA A 124 -20.90 12.38 32.54
CA ALA A 124 -21.90 11.81 33.45
C ALA A 124 -23.32 11.77 32.85
N LYS A 125 -23.63 12.64 31.88
CA LYS A 125 -24.94 12.68 31.22
C LYS A 125 -25.21 11.47 30.32
N TYR A 126 -24.18 10.95 29.64
CA TYR A 126 -24.34 9.86 28.66
C TYR A 126 -23.82 8.51 29.15
N GLY A 127 -23.14 8.47 30.30
CA GLY A 127 -22.53 7.25 30.84
C GLY A 127 -21.44 6.63 29.93
N THR A 128 -21.11 7.29 28.82
CA THR A 128 -20.11 6.85 27.85
C THR A 128 -18.74 7.39 28.25
N ARG A 129 -17.74 6.52 28.22
CA ARG A 129 -16.33 6.84 28.47
C ARG A 129 -15.48 6.29 27.33
N ILE A 130 -14.32 6.91 27.09
CA ILE A 130 -13.32 6.33 26.22
C ILE A 130 -12.70 5.15 26.98
N SER A 131 -12.84 3.95 26.42
CA SER A 131 -12.26 2.74 27.00
C SER A 131 -10.76 2.89 27.17
N SER A 132 -10.21 2.39 28.28
CA SER A 132 -8.77 2.37 28.57
C SER A 132 -8.10 1.05 28.17
N ILE A 133 -8.79 0.19 27.40
CA ILE A 133 -8.35 -1.18 27.07
C ILE A 133 -6.95 -1.24 26.43
N CYS A 134 -6.54 -0.19 25.72
CA CYS A 134 -5.23 -0.16 25.07
C CYS A 134 -4.09 0.42 25.92
N MET A 135 -4.35 0.88 27.14
CA MET A 135 -3.33 1.53 27.98
C MET A 135 -2.14 0.62 28.33
N GLU A 136 -2.41 -0.67 28.51
CA GLU A 136 -1.40 -1.68 28.84
C GLU A 136 -0.59 -2.12 27.61
N TYR A 137 -1.10 -1.89 26.40
CA TYR A 137 -0.46 -2.25 25.13
C TYR A 137 0.17 -1.04 24.43
N PHE A 138 0.65 -0.06 25.20
CA PHE A 138 1.32 1.11 24.62
C PHE A 138 2.57 0.71 23.84
N VAL A 139 2.64 1.13 22.59
CA VAL A 139 3.82 0.99 21.74
C VAL A 139 4.24 2.36 21.22
N ASN A 140 5.53 2.67 21.33
CA ASN A 140 6.09 3.87 20.72
C ASN A 140 6.26 3.63 19.22
N ILE A 141 5.46 4.33 18.42
CA ILE A 141 5.50 4.21 16.96
C ILE A 141 6.33 5.35 16.41
N ASP A 142 7.55 5.07 15.96
CA ASP A 142 8.40 6.06 15.31
C ASP A 142 7.82 6.53 13.96
N GLN A 143 8.46 7.51 13.31
CA GLN A 143 7.97 8.09 12.07
C GLN A 143 7.94 7.09 10.91
N ASP A 144 8.91 6.18 10.88
CA ASP A 144 9.18 5.24 9.81
C ASP A 144 8.26 4.02 9.92
N THR A 145 8.07 3.51 11.13
CA THR A 145 7.03 2.54 11.48
C THR A 145 5.63 3.13 11.21
N SER A 146 5.41 4.41 11.51
CA SER A 146 4.14 5.07 11.20
C SER A 146 3.84 5.12 9.69
N LYS A 147 4.85 5.34 8.84
CA LYS A 147 4.69 5.33 7.37
C LYS A 147 4.42 3.91 6.86
N LEU A 148 5.12 2.91 7.41
CA LEU A 148 4.89 1.50 7.10
C LEU A 148 3.42 1.12 7.34
N LEU A 149 2.93 1.40 8.56
CA LEU A 149 1.53 1.14 8.95
C LEU A 149 0.55 1.94 8.09
N GLU A 150 0.90 3.15 7.66
CA GLU A 150 0.09 3.92 6.72
C GLU A 150 -0.06 3.23 5.36
N TYR A 151 1.03 2.75 4.77
CA TYR A 151 0.96 2.07 3.49
C TYR A 151 0.15 0.78 3.58
N LEU A 152 0.39 -0.03 4.61
CA LEU A 152 -0.38 -1.25 4.85
C LEU A 152 -1.86 -0.95 5.06
N PHE A 153 -2.20 0.04 5.90
CA PHE A 153 -3.58 0.44 6.13
C PHE A 153 -4.29 0.88 4.84
N GLU A 154 -3.64 1.67 3.99
CA GLU A 154 -4.23 2.12 2.72
C GLU A 154 -4.40 0.98 1.72
N ILE A 155 -3.45 0.03 1.66
CA ILE A 155 -3.55 -1.19 0.83
C ILE A 155 -4.76 -2.02 1.27
N TYR A 156 -4.90 -2.29 2.56
CA TYR A 156 -6.01 -3.09 3.09
C TYR A 156 -7.35 -2.37 3.03
N ASN A 157 -7.36 -1.04 3.16
CA ASN A 157 -8.55 -0.24 2.88
C ASN A 157 -8.98 -0.38 1.41
N CYS A 158 -8.05 -0.33 0.45
CA CYS A 158 -8.35 -0.60 -0.96
C CYS A 158 -8.91 -2.03 -1.17
N ILE A 159 -8.32 -3.05 -0.54
CA ILE A 159 -8.82 -4.44 -0.57
C ILE A 159 -10.28 -4.51 -0.08
N ASN A 160 -10.60 -3.81 1.01
CA ASN A 160 -11.96 -3.72 1.53
C ASN A 160 -12.91 -3.01 0.57
N VAL A 161 -12.47 -1.91 -0.02
CA VAL A 161 -13.23 -1.17 -1.04
C VAL A 161 -13.54 -2.05 -2.25
N PHE A 162 -12.62 -2.92 -2.68
CA PHE A 162 -12.83 -3.83 -3.82
C PHE A 162 -13.83 -4.96 -3.56
N LYS A 163 -14.24 -5.19 -2.30
CA LYS A 163 -15.38 -6.08 -1.97
C LYS A 163 -16.67 -5.57 -2.62
N THR A 164 -16.81 -4.24 -2.81
CA THR A 164 -17.92 -3.64 -3.54
C THR A 164 -17.58 -3.48 -5.02
N TYR A 165 -18.37 -4.12 -5.86
CA TYR A 165 -18.14 -4.20 -7.29
C TYR A 165 -17.97 -2.85 -8.01
N GLN A 166 -18.85 -1.89 -7.71
CA GLN A 166 -18.85 -0.54 -8.29
C GLN A 166 -17.61 0.28 -7.89
N LYS A 167 -16.83 -0.19 -6.91
CA LYS A 167 -15.62 0.48 -6.43
C LYS A 167 -14.33 -0.10 -7.01
N ARG A 168 -14.41 -1.11 -7.88
CA ARG A 168 -13.28 -1.69 -8.63
C ARG A 168 -12.87 -0.79 -9.81
N THR A 169 -12.65 0.50 -9.53
CA THR A 169 -12.35 1.52 -10.54
C THR A 169 -10.85 1.63 -10.83
N THR A 170 -10.50 2.14 -12.02
CA THR A 170 -9.12 2.49 -12.40
C THR A 170 -8.43 3.37 -11.35
N GLU A 171 -9.14 4.38 -10.82
CA GLU A 171 -8.60 5.29 -9.80
C GLU A 171 -8.21 4.56 -8.51
N ASN A 172 -9.11 3.73 -7.98
CA ASN A 172 -8.83 2.95 -6.77
C ASN A 172 -7.70 1.94 -7.02
N MET A 173 -7.63 1.36 -8.22
CA MET A 173 -6.54 0.44 -8.59
C MET A 173 -5.19 1.14 -8.69
N HIS A 174 -5.12 2.33 -9.28
CA HIS A 174 -3.90 3.15 -9.27
C HIS A 174 -3.48 3.53 -7.85
N LYS A 175 -4.44 3.92 -7.00
CA LYS A 175 -4.18 4.19 -5.58
C LYS A 175 -3.56 2.96 -4.92
N PHE A 176 -4.16 1.79 -5.09
CA PHE A 176 -3.68 0.52 -4.55
C PHE A 176 -2.25 0.16 -5.02
N LYS A 177 -2.01 0.17 -6.34
CA LYS A 177 -0.68 -0.09 -6.93
C LYS A 177 0.39 0.84 -6.38
N ARG A 178 0.07 2.13 -6.23
CA ARG A 178 1.00 3.15 -5.71
C ARG A 178 1.42 2.87 -4.28
N TYR A 179 0.52 2.43 -3.41
CA TYR A 179 0.90 2.11 -2.03
C TYR A 179 1.74 0.83 -1.93
N ILE A 180 1.47 -0.18 -2.76
CA ILE A 180 2.32 -1.38 -2.85
C ILE A 180 3.74 -0.98 -3.29
N GLN A 181 3.88 -0.11 -4.28
CA GLN A 181 5.18 0.41 -4.73
C GLN A 181 5.93 1.15 -3.62
N LYS A 182 5.24 2.03 -2.88
CA LYS A 182 5.82 2.72 -1.73
C LYS A 182 6.25 1.76 -0.62
N LEU A 183 5.54 0.65 -0.46
CA LEU A 183 5.87 -0.40 0.49
C LEU A 183 7.13 -1.20 0.05
N GLU A 184 7.26 -1.50 -1.24
CA GLU A 184 8.47 -2.12 -1.83
C GLU A 184 9.72 -1.24 -1.69
N GLU A 185 9.55 0.08 -1.72
CA GLU A 185 10.63 1.08 -1.64
C GLU A 185 10.99 1.47 -0.20
N HIS A 186 10.23 0.98 0.79
CA HIS A 186 10.42 1.30 2.20
C HIS A 186 11.77 0.77 2.73
N HIS A 187 12.38 1.43 3.72
CA HIS A 187 13.66 0.97 4.28
C HIS A 187 13.54 -0.39 4.99
N TYR A 188 12.36 -0.70 5.53
CA TYR A 188 12.06 -2.03 6.11
C TYR A 188 11.81 -3.14 5.07
N LYS A 189 11.97 -2.91 3.77
CA LYS A 189 11.69 -3.90 2.70
C LYS A 189 12.37 -5.27 2.86
N ASN A 190 13.49 -5.32 3.57
CA ASN A 190 14.24 -6.56 3.81
C ASN A 190 13.78 -7.34 5.05
N LYS A 191 12.87 -6.78 5.87
CA LYS A 191 12.36 -7.44 7.07
C LYS A 191 11.43 -8.58 6.66
N ILE A 192 11.62 -9.75 7.28
CA ILE A 192 10.92 -11.01 6.94
C ILE A 192 9.39 -10.84 7.04
N GLN A 193 8.93 -10.11 8.07
CA GLN A 193 7.51 -9.89 8.31
C GLN A 193 6.87 -9.08 7.17
N LEU A 194 7.53 -8.01 6.71
CA LEU A 194 7.04 -7.20 5.59
C LEU A 194 7.02 -8.01 4.29
N LYS A 195 8.02 -8.86 4.07
CA LYS A 195 8.03 -9.78 2.94
C LYS A 195 6.83 -10.74 2.97
N SER A 196 6.56 -11.36 4.12
CA SER A 196 5.40 -12.25 4.29
C SER A 196 4.09 -11.50 4.02
N GLU A 197 3.98 -10.27 4.47
CA GLU A 197 2.79 -9.45 4.27
C GLU A 197 2.60 -9.04 2.79
N LEU A 198 3.68 -8.67 2.10
CA LEU A 198 3.68 -8.42 0.66
C LEU A 198 3.26 -9.66 -0.13
N GLU A 199 3.69 -10.86 0.28
CA GLU A 199 3.27 -12.12 -0.35
C GLU A 199 1.76 -12.33 -0.25
N LYS A 200 1.16 -12.08 0.92
CA LYS A 200 -0.31 -12.13 1.10
C LYS A 200 -1.02 -11.15 0.18
N ILE A 201 -0.50 -9.92 0.06
CA ILE A 201 -1.06 -8.89 -0.83
C ILE A 201 -0.95 -9.31 -2.30
N ILE A 202 0.19 -9.86 -2.73
CA ILE A 202 0.39 -10.38 -4.09
C ILE A 202 -0.60 -11.53 -4.38
N ASN A 203 -0.75 -12.48 -3.46
CA ASN A 203 -1.71 -13.59 -3.60
C ASN A 203 -3.16 -13.08 -3.74
N LYS A 204 -3.52 -11.99 -3.05
CA LYS A 204 -4.82 -11.32 -3.26
C LYS A 204 -4.94 -10.68 -4.64
N CYS A 205 -3.88 -10.08 -5.16
CA CYS A 205 -3.87 -9.55 -6.52
C CYS A 205 -4.08 -10.66 -7.55
N GLU A 206 -3.44 -11.82 -7.40
CA GLU A 206 -3.64 -12.96 -8.29
C GLU A 206 -5.07 -13.48 -8.26
N PHE A 207 -5.67 -13.54 -7.07
CA PHE A 207 -7.08 -13.87 -6.92
C PHE A 207 -7.97 -12.88 -7.69
N TYR A 208 -7.72 -11.57 -7.55
CA TYR A 208 -8.45 -10.56 -8.31
C TYR A 208 -8.26 -10.71 -9.82
N ILE A 209 -7.05 -10.98 -10.30
CA ILE A 209 -6.82 -11.21 -11.74
C ILE A 209 -7.69 -12.35 -12.24
N LYS A 210 -7.73 -13.48 -11.52
CA LYS A 210 -8.54 -14.65 -11.90
C LYS A 210 -10.05 -14.36 -11.85
N GLU A 211 -10.53 -13.79 -10.74
CA GLU A 211 -11.94 -13.48 -10.53
C GLU A 211 -12.43 -12.46 -11.56
N TRP A 212 -11.71 -11.35 -11.73
CA TRP A 212 -12.18 -10.19 -12.50
C TRP A 212 -11.95 -10.32 -14.00
N ASN A 213 -11.06 -11.21 -14.45
CA ASN A 213 -10.94 -11.53 -15.88
C ASN A 213 -12.20 -12.22 -16.44
N SER A 214 -12.93 -12.95 -15.59
CA SER A 214 -14.21 -13.54 -15.96
C SER A 214 -15.33 -12.51 -16.07
N ASP A 215 -15.14 -11.35 -15.44
CA ASP A 215 -16.11 -10.27 -15.39
C ASP A 215 -15.79 -9.16 -16.41
N THR A 216 -16.24 -9.41 -17.64
CA THR A 216 -15.99 -8.56 -18.80
C THR A 216 -16.61 -7.16 -18.68
N HIS A 217 -17.59 -6.96 -17.81
CA HIS A 217 -18.42 -5.76 -17.83
C HIS A 217 -17.94 -4.67 -16.88
N PHE A 218 -17.48 -5.01 -15.67
CA PHE A 218 -17.10 -3.94 -14.75
C PHE A 218 -15.82 -4.15 -13.93
N ALA A 219 -15.17 -5.31 -13.97
CA ALA A 219 -13.89 -5.49 -13.26
C ALA A 219 -12.69 -5.81 -14.17
N LYS A 220 -12.92 -6.19 -15.43
CA LYS A 220 -11.85 -6.51 -16.39
C LYS A 220 -10.79 -5.40 -16.51
N HIS A 221 -11.21 -4.14 -16.64
CA HIS A 221 -10.26 -3.02 -16.75
C HIS A 221 -9.35 -2.88 -15.52
N ALA A 222 -9.85 -3.19 -14.32
CA ALA A 222 -9.05 -3.16 -13.09
C ALA A 222 -8.08 -4.35 -13.02
N SER A 223 -8.50 -5.52 -13.51
CA SER A 223 -7.62 -6.69 -13.68
C SER A 223 -6.50 -6.41 -14.69
N ASP A 224 -6.83 -5.80 -15.83
CA ASP A 224 -5.88 -5.44 -16.88
C ASP A 224 -4.77 -4.54 -16.33
N LEU A 225 -5.04 -3.67 -15.36
CA LEU A 225 -4.01 -2.84 -14.71
C LEU A 225 -3.01 -3.65 -13.87
N LEU A 226 -3.39 -4.81 -13.34
CA LEU A 226 -2.51 -5.69 -12.57
C LEU A 226 -1.63 -6.55 -13.49
N THR A 227 -2.09 -6.83 -14.71
CA THR A 227 -1.36 -7.62 -15.71
C THR A 227 -0.57 -6.77 -16.71
N PHE A 228 -0.97 -5.50 -16.91
CA PHE A 228 -0.30 -4.54 -17.78
C PHE A 228 1.19 -4.41 -17.42
N ASP A 229 2.05 -4.38 -18.45
CA ASP A 229 3.51 -4.33 -18.32
C ASP A 229 4.10 -5.39 -17.38
N ASN A 230 3.47 -6.57 -17.29
CA ASN A 230 3.87 -7.63 -16.37
C ASN A 230 4.01 -7.12 -14.92
N TRP A 231 3.12 -6.22 -14.50
CA TRP A 231 3.23 -5.51 -13.22
C TRP A 231 3.30 -6.50 -12.05
N ILE A 232 2.38 -7.48 -11.98
CA ILE A 232 2.37 -8.49 -10.89
C ILE A 232 3.60 -9.40 -10.90
N GLU A 233 4.05 -9.85 -12.08
CA GLU A 233 5.22 -10.73 -12.22
C GLU A 233 6.52 -10.02 -11.83
N THR A 234 6.62 -8.73 -12.13
CA THR A 234 7.73 -7.88 -11.67
C THR A 234 7.81 -7.86 -10.14
N ARG A 235 6.66 -7.84 -9.45
CA ARG A 235 6.62 -7.81 -7.98
C ARG A 235 7.00 -9.13 -7.35
N LYS A 236 6.52 -10.24 -7.91
CA LYS A 236 6.95 -11.59 -7.50
C LYS A 236 8.46 -11.75 -7.59
N ARG A 237 9.05 -11.35 -8.72
CA ARG A 237 10.51 -11.42 -8.91
C ARG A 237 11.26 -10.60 -7.85
N LYS A 238 10.83 -9.37 -7.59
CA LYS A 238 11.41 -8.54 -6.51
C LYS A 238 11.31 -9.24 -5.15
N LEU A 239 10.17 -9.87 -4.85
CA LEU A 239 9.95 -10.57 -3.59
C LEU A 239 10.87 -11.81 -3.45
N GLU A 240 11.08 -12.55 -4.54
CA GLU A 240 12.03 -13.67 -4.59
C GLU A 240 13.48 -13.20 -4.40
N GLU A 241 13.88 -12.12 -5.07
CA GLU A 241 15.20 -11.49 -4.93
C GLU A 241 15.45 -11.04 -3.48
N LEU A 242 14.48 -10.37 -2.87
CA LEU A 242 14.53 -10.00 -1.45
C LEU A 242 14.71 -11.24 -0.56
N GLY A 243 14.02 -12.34 -0.86
CA GLY A 243 14.19 -13.61 -0.14
C GLY A 243 15.60 -14.16 -0.18
N LYS A 244 16.26 -14.09 -1.35
CA LYS A 244 17.66 -14.53 -1.50
C LYS A 244 18.60 -13.64 -0.69
N ILE A 245 18.39 -12.32 -0.72
CA ILE A 245 19.19 -11.35 0.05
C ILE A 245 19.06 -11.62 1.56
N THR A 246 17.85 -11.84 2.06
CA THR A 246 17.63 -12.15 3.49
C THR A 246 18.36 -13.43 3.92
N LEU A 247 18.34 -14.48 3.09
CA LEU A 247 19.05 -15.74 3.35
C LEU A 247 20.58 -15.59 3.34
N MET A 248 21.11 -14.72 2.47
CA MET A 248 22.54 -14.39 2.44
C MET A 248 22.96 -13.64 3.70
N ASN A 249 22.16 -12.67 4.14
CA ASN A 249 22.45 -11.86 5.34
C ASN A 249 22.36 -12.66 6.64
N SER A 250 21.51 -13.69 6.71
CA SER A 250 21.38 -14.54 7.90
C SER A 250 22.50 -15.58 8.05
N GLY A 251 23.52 -15.57 7.17
CA GLY A 251 24.63 -16.53 7.19
C GLY A 251 24.24 -17.98 6.88
N THR A 252 22.96 -18.22 6.58
CA THR A 252 22.40 -19.56 6.37
C THR A 252 22.70 -20.10 4.97
N TYR A 253 23.07 -19.23 4.03
CA TYR A 253 23.27 -19.59 2.62
C TYR A 253 24.52 -20.48 2.37
N ASN A 254 25.47 -20.52 3.30
CA ASN A 254 26.70 -21.31 3.12
C ASN A 254 26.56 -22.81 3.44
N LEU A 255 25.43 -23.27 3.98
CA LEU A 255 25.29 -24.68 4.38
C LEU A 255 24.66 -25.57 3.30
N THR A 256 23.77 -25.04 2.46
CA THR A 256 22.96 -25.86 1.55
C THR A 256 23.56 -26.06 0.16
N ASN A 257 24.55 -25.26 -0.25
CA ASN A 257 25.21 -25.43 -1.55
C ASN A 257 26.43 -26.36 -1.53
N THR A 258 26.85 -26.86 -0.36
CA THR A 258 27.99 -27.78 -0.24
C THR A 258 27.59 -29.27 -0.33
N GLU A 259 26.31 -29.63 -0.13
CA GLU A 259 25.87 -31.03 -0.11
C GLU A 259 25.38 -31.60 -1.46
N MET A 260 25.38 -30.82 -2.55
CA MET A 260 24.86 -31.27 -3.85
C MET A 260 25.90 -31.37 -4.97
N GLN A 261 27.19 -31.54 -4.63
CA GLN A 261 28.28 -31.84 -5.58
C GLN A 261 28.92 -33.23 -5.38
N HIS A 262 28.15 -34.25 -4.99
CA HIS A 262 28.54 -35.63 -5.34
C HIS A 262 28.04 -35.97 -6.74
N THR A 263 28.71 -35.38 -7.73
CA THR A 263 28.59 -35.74 -9.15
C THR A 263 29.07 -37.18 -9.32
N LYS A 264 28.12 -38.08 -9.58
CA LYS A 264 28.39 -39.41 -10.11
C LYS A 264 28.95 -39.22 -11.52
N VAL A 265 30.28 -39.19 -11.62
CA VAL A 265 31.02 -39.19 -12.88
C VAL A 265 30.64 -40.46 -13.65
N ILE A 266 29.77 -40.32 -14.64
CA ILE A 266 29.54 -41.34 -15.67
C ILE A 266 30.15 -40.75 -16.94
N GLY A 267 31.20 -41.42 -17.41
CA GLY A 267 32.07 -40.97 -18.49
C GLY A 267 31.34 -40.73 -19.80
N SER A 268 31.72 -39.65 -20.46
CA SER A 268 31.42 -39.40 -21.86
C SER A 268 32.47 -40.09 -22.75
N PRO A 269 32.07 -40.83 -23.79
CA PRO A 269 32.97 -41.16 -24.88
C PRO A 269 33.12 -39.97 -25.82
N ALA A 270 34.35 -39.73 -26.23
CA ALA A 270 34.73 -38.81 -27.28
C ALA A 270 34.08 -39.18 -28.63
N LEU A 271 33.58 -38.19 -29.36
CA LEU A 271 33.26 -38.35 -30.77
C LEU A 271 33.66 -37.09 -31.53
N MET A 272 34.56 -37.31 -32.50
CA MET A 272 35.26 -36.32 -33.32
C MET A 272 34.42 -35.83 -34.51
N SER A 273 34.78 -34.62 -34.97
CA SER A 273 34.76 -34.11 -36.36
C SER A 273 33.38 -33.92 -37.03
N TYR A 274 33.11 -32.92 -37.87
CA TYR A 274 33.93 -32.23 -38.86
C TYR A 274 33.57 -30.74 -38.98
N ALA A 275 34.59 -29.95 -39.35
CA ALA A 275 34.43 -28.62 -39.91
C ALA A 275 33.96 -28.71 -41.37
N THR A 276 33.04 -27.83 -41.75
CA THR A 276 32.91 -27.33 -43.12
C THR A 276 32.58 -25.85 -43.05
N ASP A 277 33.52 -25.04 -43.52
CA ASP A 277 33.32 -23.65 -43.88
C ASP A 277 32.28 -23.57 -44.99
N ASP A 278 31.33 -22.63 -44.87
CA ASP A 278 30.72 -22.05 -46.07
C ASP A 278 30.42 -20.56 -45.89
N VAL A 279 31.12 -19.79 -46.70
CA VAL A 279 31.05 -18.33 -46.82
C VAL A 279 29.97 -18.01 -47.83
N THR A 280 28.91 -17.30 -47.43
CA THR A 280 28.06 -16.60 -48.39
C THR A 280 27.78 -15.17 -47.93
N ASN A 281 28.54 -14.25 -48.54
CA ASN A 281 28.21 -12.84 -48.65
C ASN A 281 26.84 -12.67 -49.32
N THR A 282 25.90 -12.02 -48.65
CA THR A 282 24.77 -11.37 -49.31
C THR A 282 24.59 -9.96 -48.76
N GLY A 283 24.62 -9.00 -49.68
CA GLY A 283 24.79 -7.58 -49.43
C GLY A 283 23.64 -6.92 -48.68
N ILE A 284 24.03 -5.99 -47.80
CA ILE A 284 23.12 -5.07 -47.11
C ILE A 284 22.75 -3.95 -48.09
N SER A 285 21.53 -4.00 -48.58
CA SER A 285 20.83 -2.92 -49.27
C SER A 285 20.45 -1.84 -48.25
N ILE A 286 20.96 -0.63 -48.44
CA ILE A 286 20.60 0.57 -47.67
C ILE A 286 19.21 1.02 -48.13
N GLY A 287 18.19 0.62 -47.38
CA GLY A 287 16.81 1.07 -47.55
C GLY A 287 16.63 2.50 -47.04
N THR A 288 16.20 3.36 -47.95
CA THR A 288 15.77 4.75 -47.80
C THR A 288 14.84 4.99 -46.59
N HIS A 289 15.23 5.97 -45.76
CA HIS A 289 14.36 6.60 -44.77
C HIS A 289 13.06 7.10 -45.43
N THR A 290 11.95 6.44 -45.12
CA THR A 290 10.61 6.99 -45.37
C THR A 290 10.18 7.71 -44.10
N PRO A 291 10.02 9.05 -44.09
CA PRO A 291 9.53 9.74 -42.91
C PRO A 291 8.05 9.37 -42.74
N TYR A 292 7.79 8.50 -41.76
CA TYR A 292 6.49 7.91 -41.44
C TYR A 292 5.49 8.91 -40.81
N PHE A 293 5.53 10.19 -41.22
CA PHE A 293 4.82 11.26 -40.50
C PHE A 293 3.89 12.16 -41.33
N ILE A 294 3.65 11.88 -42.62
CA ILE A 294 2.73 12.72 -43.42
C ILE A 294 1.36 12.07 -43.67
N PHE A 295 1.16 10.80 -43.29
CA PHE A 295 -0.12 10.10 -43.44
C PHE A 295 -0.92 9.92 -42.14
N LEU A 296 -0.94 10.94 -41.28
CA LEU A 296 -2.04 11.05 -40.31
C LEU A 296 -3.35 11.28 -41.09
N LYS A 297 -4.00 10.16 -41.40
CA LYS A 297 -5.17 10.02 -42.28
C LYS A 297 -6.19 11.15 -42.02
N PRO A 298 -6.82 11.73 -43.06
CA PRO A 298 -7.95 12.66 -42.92
C PRO A 298 -9.06 12.16 -41.97
N ARG A 299 -9.17 10.83 -41.80
CA ARG A 299 -10.06 10.16 -40.86
C ARG A 299 -9.73 10.45 -39.39
N VAL A 300 -8.46 10.50 -38.99
CA VAL A 300 -8.03 10.84 -37.62
C VAL A 300 -8.33 12.30 -37.31
N LYS A 301 -8.06 13.21 -38.27
CA LYS A 301 -8.41 14.63 -38.14
C LYS A 301 -9.94 14.85 -38.03
N LYS A 302 -10.76 14.09 -38.76
CA LYS A 302 -12.23 14.10 -38.62
C LYS A 302 -12.68 13.57 -37.26
N LEU A 303 -12.06 12.50 -36.75
CA LEU A 303 -12.37 11.95 -35.43
C LEU A 303 -12.05 12.95 -34.31
N ARG A 304 -10.86 13.56 -34.34
CA ARG A 304 -10.44 14.58 -33.36
C ARG A 304 -11.38 15.79 -33.37
N LYS A 305 -11.79 16.27 -34.55
CA LYS A 305 -12.80 17.34 -34.67
C LYS A 305 -14.15 16.96 -34.09
N LYS A 306 -14.61 15.70 -34.29
CA LYS A 306 -15.86 15.21 -33.70
C LYS A 306 -15.78 15.09 -32.17
N LEU A 307 -14.66 14.62 -31.63
CA LEU A 307 -14.43 14.51 -30.19
C LEU A 307 -14.37 15.88 -29.51
N ILE A 308 -13.65 16.84 -30.09
CA ILE A 308 -13.57 18.23 -29.58
C ILE A 308 -14.95 18.90 -29.59
N LYS A 309 -15.80 18.62 -30.61
CA LYS A 309 -17.15 19.20 -30.68
C LYS A 309 -18.10 18.63 -29.62
N ASN A 310 -17.82 17.45 -29.07
CA ASN A 310 -18.60 16.77 -28.01
C ASN A 310 -17.91 16.80 -26.63
N ASN A 311 -17.03 17.78 -26.37
CA ASN A 311 -16.17 17.85 -25.18
C ASN A 311 -16.92 17.83 -23.82
N LYS A 312 -18.23 18.13 -23.77
CA LYS A 312 -19.01 18.01 -22.53
C LYS A 312 -19.14 16.56 -22.02
N ASN A 313 -19.10 15.56 -22.91
CA ASN A 313 -19.36 14.16 -22.56
C ASN A 313 -18.14 13.25 -22.67
N ASN A 314 -17.01 13.73 -23.22
CA ASN A 314 -15.85 12.89 -23.57
C ASN A 314 -14.52 13.38 -22.96
N ARG A 315 -14.56 14.08 -21.82
CA ARG A 315 -13.35 14.65 -21.18
C ARG A 315 -12.29 13.59 -20.85
N GLU A 316 -12.72 12.41 -20.39
CA GLU A 316 -11.79 11.33 -19.98
C GLU A 316 -11.02 10.72 -21.16
N ILE A 317 -11.67 10.57 -22.32
CA ILE A 317 -11.06 10.00 -23.54
C ILE A 317 -10.01 10.96 -24.13
N MET A 318 -10.24 12.28 -24.03
CA MET A 318 -9.27 13.27 -24.51
C MET A 318 -8.00 13.32 -23.66
N TYR A 319 -8.14 13.10 -22.34
CA TYR A 319 -7.02 13.15 -21.42
C TYR A 319 -6.02 12.01 -21.64
N SER A 320 -6.49 10.79 -21.92
CA SER A 320 -5.60 9.65 -22.18
C SER A 320 -4.77 9.83 -23.46
N PHE A 321 -5.39 10.33 -24.54
CA PHE A 321 -4.70 10.60 -25.80
C PHE A 321 -3.62 11.70 -25.69
N ASP A 322 -3.91 12.80 -24.99
CA ASP A 322 -2.96 13.91 -24.88
C ASP A 322 -1.82 13.59 -23.89
N VAL A 323 -2.04 12.72 -22.88
CA VAL A 323 -0.99 12.26 -21.95
C VAL A 323 -0.04 11.28 -22.62
N GLU A 324 -0.54 10.27 -23.35
CA GLU A 324 0.32 9.34 -24.08
C GLU A 324 1.14 10.04 -25.17
N ASN A 325 0.55 11.01 -25.87
CA ASN A 325 1.22 11.70 -26.96
C ASN A 325 2.23 12.76 -26.49
N LYS A 326 2.10 13.28 -25.26
CA LYS A 326 3.16 14.11 -24.66
C LYS A 326 4.36 13.27 -24.21
N ASN A 327 4.11 12.05 -23.73
CA ASN A 327 5.18 11.15 -23.30
C ASN A 327 6.00 10.57 -24.46
N SER A 328 5.48 10.56 -25.70
CA SER A 328 6.23 10.11 -26.88
C SER A 328 7.04 11.21 -27.58
N VAL A 329 6.82 12.48 -27.23
CA VAL A 329 7.40 13.66 -27.93
C VAL A 329 8.42 14.41 -27.06
N ASP A 330 8.54 14.11 -25.77
CA ASP A 330 9.45 14.81 -24.85
C ASP A 330 10.93 14.31 -24.98
N ASP A 331 11.59 14.81 -26.02
CA ASP A 331 12.98 15.36 -26.05
C ASP A 331 14.19 14.59 -25.52
N ARG A 332 14.15 13.25 -25.38
CA ARG A 332 15.33 12.46 -24.93
C ARG A 332 16.24 11.83 -26.00
N TYR A 333 16.05 12.11 -27.29
CA TYR A 333 16.95 11.65 -28.34
C TYR A 333 17.53 12.82 -29.15
N LYS A 334 18.55 13.49 -28.59
CA LYS A 334 19.49 14.30 -29.38
C LYS A 334 20.41 13.34 -30.16
N ILE A 335 20.04 13.04 -31.40
CA ILE A 335 20.95 12.42 -32.35
C ILE A 335 21.89 13.52 -32.84
N ALA A 336 23.16 13.46 -32.42
CA ALA A 336 24.22 14.27 -33.02
C ALA A 336 24.60 13.66 -34.37
N TYR A 337 24.55 14.46 -35.43
CA TYR A 337 25.31 14.16 -36.64
C TYR A 337 26.68 14.83 -36.49
N SER A 338 27.69 14.05 -36.87
CA SER A 338 29.16 14.29 -36.84
C SER A 338 29.62 15.72 -36.99
#